data_AF-A0A182GCX6-F1
#
_entry.id   AF-A0A182GCX6-F1
#
_cell.length_a   1.000
_cell.length_b   1.000
_cell.length_c   1.000
_cell.angle_alpha   90.00
_cell.angle_beta   90.00
_cell.angle_gamma   90.00
#
_symmetry.space_group_name_H-M   'P 1'
#
loop_
_entity.id
_entity.type
_entity.pdbx_description
1 polymer ?
#
loop_
_entity_poly.entity_id
_entity_poly.type
_entity_poly.pdbx_seq_one_letter_code
_entity_poly.pdbx_strand_id
1 'polypeptide(L)'
;MVPLFTFHERKDVSQYFPVENRMIDGHIQDFSALSDYLARSRSMDFLEAMSDFHLLFYLYRMDMLPIKAQMGPLLEAVRTKDKAAANEWKNQEVWRTLEQLISASSHHDDSSMSNDVEFVSAGEVEQNWTCNHCTFINSRELPTCEICNLPR
;
A
#
# COMPACT_ATOMS: atom_id res chain seq x y z
N MET A 1 -4.47 35.18 16.77
CA MET A 1 -3.52 34.06 16.91
C MET A 1 -3.03 33.72 15.51
N VAL A 2 -1.72 33.75 15.24
CA VAL A 2 -1.16 33.38 13.93
C VAL A 2 -0.68 31.94 14.04
N PRO A 3 -1.07 31.02 13.13
CA PRO A 3 -0.61 29.64 13.19
C PRO A 3 0.91 29.59 13.00
N LEU A 4 1.60 28.92 13.93
CA LEU A 4 3.07 28.80 13.93
C LEU A 4 3.57 27.71 12.97
N PHE A 5 2.79 26.63 12.82
CA PHE A 5 3.08 25.50 11.95
C PHE A 5 1.81 25.10 11.21
N THR A 6 1.92 24.90 9.89
CA THR A 6 0.80 24.51 9.02
C THR A 6 1.21 23.40 8.07
N PHE A 7 0.25 22.57 7.66
CA PHE A 7 0.45 21.63 6.55
C PHE A 7 0.50 22.36 5.21
N HIS A 8 1.01 21.68 4.18
CA HIS A 8 1.00 22.26 2.83
C HIS A 8 -0.44 22.29 2.30
N GLU A 9 -0.86 23.44 1.80
CA GLU A 9 -2.16 23.59 1.15
C GLU A 9 -2.06 23.12 -0.30
N ARG A 10 -2.88 22.14 -0.68
CA ARG A 10 -3.00 21.68 -2.05
C ARG A 10 -4.17 22.37 -2.71
N LYS A 11 -4.00 22.69 -4.00
CA LYS A 11 -5.03 23.37 -4.80
C LYS A 11 -6.23 22.49 -5.10
N ASP A 12 -6.01 21.18 -5.18
CA ASP A 12 -7.06 20.19 -5.47
C ASP A 12 -7.20 19.23 -4.29
N VAL A 13 -8.43 19.07 -3.83
CA VAL A 13 -8.79 18.17 -2.72
C VAL A 13 -8.48 16.72 -3.07
N SER A 14 -8.53 16.34 -4.35
CA SER A 14 -8.25 14.98 -4.82
C SER A 14 -6.80 14.53 -4.60
N GLN A 15 -5.89 15.49 -4.35
CA GLN A 15 -4.48 15.25 -4.07
C GLN A 15 -4.20 14.91 -2.61
N TYR A 16 -5.19 15.03 -1.71
CA TYR A 16 -5.06 14.61 -0.33
C TYR A 16 -5.32 13.11 -0.17
N PHE A 17 -4.76 12.53 0.88
CA PHE A 17 -5.08 11.18 1.32
C PHE A 17 -6.55 11.13 1.80
N PRO A 18 -7.26 10.00 1.64
CA PRO A 18 -8.64 9.88 2.11
C PRO A 18 -8.77 10.23 3.60
N VAL A 19 -9.86 10.88 3.98
CA VAL A 19 -10.11 11.34 5.35
C VAL A 19 -10.64 10.19 6.20
N GLU A 20 -10.17 10.09 7.44
CA GLU A 20 -10.63 9.09 8.40
C GLU A 20 -12.14 9.16 8.67
N ASN A 21 -12.74 8.01 8.98
CA ASN A 21 -14.16 7.86 9.36
C ASN A 21 -15.17 8.31 8.29
N ARG A 22 -14.79 8.30 7.00
CA ARG A 22 -15.65 8.66 5.87
C ARG A 22 -15.80 7.55 4.83
N MET A 23 -15.75 6.30 5.26
CA MET A 23 -15.85 5.12 4.38
C MET A 23 -17.16 5.06 3.58
N ILE A 24 -18.27 5.55 4.15
CA ILE A 24 -19.58 5.62 3.47
C ILE A 24 -19.54 6.61 2.29
N ASP A 25 -18.71 7.65 2.41
CA ASP A 25 -18.48 8.67 1.37
C ASP A 25 -17.37 8.26 0.39
N GLY A 26 -16.88 7.01 0.45
CA GLY A 26 -15.83 6.50 -0.42
C GLY A 26 -14.40 6.82 0.02
N HIS A 27 -14.20 7.47 1.17
CA HIS A 27 -12.86 7.68 1.74
C HIS A 27 -12.39 6.42 2.48
N ILE A 28 -11.96 5.43 1.72
CA ILE A 28 -11.40 4.19 2.24
C ILE A 28 -9.92 4.43 2.55
N GLN A 29 -9.51 4.13 3.79
CA GLN A 29 -8.11 4.19 4.23
C GLN A 29 -7.60 2.77 4.42
N ASP A 30 -7.08 2.18 3.35
CA ASP A 30 -6.45 0.86 3.35
C ASP A 30 -5.09 0.90 2.62
N PHE A 31 -4.47 -0.27 2.46
CA PHE A 31 -3.16 -0.36 1.81
C PHE A 31 -3.23 -0.01 0.31
N SER A 32 -4.35 -0.27 -0.36
CA SER A 32 -4.55 0.11 -1.77
C SER A 32 -4.61 1.63 -1.91
N ALA A 33 -5.36 2.31 -1.04
CA ALA A 33 -5.41 3.77 -1.00
C ALA A 33 -4.03 4.39 -0.75
N LEU A 34 -3.19 3.78 0.10
CA LEU A 34 -1.80 4.19 0.31
C LEU A 34 -0.95 4.02 -0.95
N SER A 35 -1.03 2.86 -1.60
CA SER A 35 -0.33 2.58 -2.85
C SER A 35 -0.69 3.60 -3.93
N ASP A 36 -1.99 3.86 -4.14
CA ASP A 36 -2.49 4.81 -5.13
C ASP A 36 -2.07 6.25 -4.83
N TYR A 37 -2.15 6.65 -3.57
CA TYR A 37 -1.66 7.95 -3.14
C TYR A 37 -0.17 8.11 -3.45
N LEU A 38 0.65 7.13 -3.06
CA LEU A 38 2.09 7.19 -3.27
C LEU A 38 2.46 7.17 -4.75
N ALA A 39 1.77 6.37 -5.57
CA ALA A 39 1.94 6.33 -7.02
C ALA A 39 1.67 7.69 -7.67
N ARG A 40 0.57 8.36 -7.30
CA ARG A 40 0.25 9.73 -7.78
C ARG A 40 1.25 10.77 -7.28
N SER A 41 1.81 10.57 -6.08
CA SER A 41 2.77 11.47 -5.48
C SER A 41 4.20 11.37 -5.99
N ARG A 42 4.51 10.44 -6.90
CA ARG A 42 5.88 10.24 -7.43
C ARG A 42 6.49 11.48 -8.07
N SER A 43 5.67 12.38 -8.60
CA SER A 43 6.11 13.65 -9.21
C SER A 43 6.35 14.77 -8.18
N MET A 44 5.96 14.56 -6.92
CA MET A 44 6.04 15.55 -5.84
C MET A 44 7.31 15.36 -5.01
N ASP A 45 7.76 16.42 -4.36
CA ASP A 45 8.79 16.31 -3.33
C ASP A 45 8.30 15.40 -2.20
N PHE A 46 9.18 14.57 -1.64
CA PHE A 46 8.79 13.66 -0.56
C PHE A 46 8.21 14.39 0.66
N LEU A 47 8.81 15.53 1.05
CA LEU A 47 8.28 16.38 2.12
C LEU A 47 6.86 16.86 1.81
N GLU A 48 6.58 17.20 0.55
CA GLU A 48 5.25 17.66 0.11
C GLU A 48 4.25 16.50 0.16
N ALA A 49 4.62 15.31 -0.28
CA ALA A 49 3.80 14.11 -0.16
C ALA A 49 3.47 13.76 1.30
N MET A 50 4.45 13.87 2.20
CA MET A 50 4.30 13.59 3.63
C MET A 50 3.65 14.72 4.42
N SER A 51 3.52 15.92 3.85
CA SER A 51 2.84 17.06 4.48
C SER A 51 1.32 16.97 4.37
N ASP A 52 0.78 15.77 4.55
CA ASP A 52 -0.64 15.43 4.56
C ASP A 52 -0.98 14.80 5.91
N PHE A 53 -1.86 15.45 6.66
CA PHE A 53 -2.25 14.99 8.00
C PHE A 53 -2.89 13.59 7.96
N HIS A 54 -3.78 13.34 7.00
CA HIS A 54 -4.54 12.10 6.93
C HIS A 54 -3.61 10.93 6.57
N LEU A 55 -2.63 11.18 5.71
CA LEU A 55 -1.56 10.20 5.43
C LEU A 55 -0.74 9.89 6.68
N LEU A 56 -0.25 10.93 7.38
CA LEU A 56 0.56 10.74 8.59
C LEU A 56 -0.24 10.00 9.67
N PHE A 57 -1.52 10.34 9.83
CA PHE A 57 -2.40 9.67 10.77
C PHE A 57 -2.61 8.20 10.41
N TYR A 58 -2.83 7.89 9.13
CA TYR A 58 -2.91 6.52 8.63
C TYR A 58 -1.62 5.74 8.92
N LEU A 59 -0.46 6.28 8.56
CA LEU A 59 0.85 5.66 8.82
C LEU A 59 1.11 5.42 10.32
N TYR A 60 0.62 6.31 11.18
CA TYR A 60 0.71 6.16 12.64
C TYR A 60 -0.16 5.01 13.17
N ARG A 61 -1.31 4.77 12.54
CA ARG A 61 -2.29 3.73 12.94
C ARG A 61 -2.08 2.40 12.23
N MET A 62 -1.24 2.37 11.19
CA MET A 62 -1.00 1.18 10.38
C MET A 62 -0.13 0.17 11.15
N ASP A 63 -0.67 -1.03 11.37
CA ASP A 63 0.00 -2.10 12.11
C ASP A 63 0.82 -3.06 11.23
N MET A 64 0.83 -2.86 9.90
CA MET A 64 1.61 -3.70 8.97
C MET A 64 3.12 -3.57 9.16
N LEU A 65 3.59 -2.39 9.55
CA LEU A 65 5.01 -2.09 9.76
C LEU A 65 5.16 -1.20 11.00
N PRO A 66 6.31 -1.25 11.71
CA PRO A 66 6.54 -0.46 12.91
C PRO A 66 6.84 1.03 12.60
N ILE A 67 6.14 1.63 11.63
CA ILE A 67 6.35 3.01 11.19
C ILE A 67 6.17 3.98 12.35
N LYS A 68 5.13 3.80 13.17
CA LYS A 68 4.85 4.61 14.36
C LYS A 68 6.08 4.83 15.25
N ALA A 69 6.90 3.80 15.47
CA ALA A 69 8.08 3.88 16.33
C ALA A 69 9.19 4.75 15.72
N GLN A 70 9.22 4.89 14.40
CA GLN A 70 10.25 5.62 13.64
C GLN A 70 9.75 6.96 13.08
N MET A 71 8.49 7.34 13.31
CA MET A 71 7.88 8.55 12.75
C MET A 71 8.40 9.87 13.33
N GLY A 72 9.03 9.86 14.51
CA GLY A 72 9.46 11.09 15.20
C GLY A 72 10.25 12.07 14.32
N PRO A 73 11.36 11.64 13.69
CA PRO A 73 12.13 12.49 12.78
C PRO A 73 11.35 12.98 11.55
N LEU A 74 10.44 12.17 11.00
CA LEU A 74 9.58 12.58 9.89
C LEU A 74 8.63 13.72 10.31
N LEU A 75 7.97 13.57 11.47
CA LEU A 75 7.06 14.58 11.99
C LEU A 75 7.79 15.89 12.29
N GLU A 76 9.03 15.81 12.79
CA GLU A 76 9.89 16.98 12.97
C GLU A 76 10.18 17.67 11.64
N ALA A 77 10.59 16.91 10.62
CA ALA A 77 10.88 17.44 9.29
C ALA A 77 9.64 18.10 8.65
N VAL A 78 8.45 17.51 8.80
CA VAL A 78 7.19 18.09 8.33
C VAL A 78 6.86 19.37 9.10
N ARG A 79 7.07 19.39 10.41
CA ARG A 79 6.84 20.56 11.28
C ARG A 79 7.73 21.74 10.92
N THR A 80 9.02 21.49 10.70
CA THR A 80 10.03 22.54 10.41
C THR A 80 10.21 22.82 8.92
N LYS A 81 9.49 22.09 8.05
CA LYS A 81 9.60 22.17 6.58
C LYS A 81 11.00 21.82 6.07
N ASP A 82 11.69 20.92 6.77
CA ASP A 82 13.04 20.47 6.40
C ASP A 82 12.98 19.37 5.34
N LYS A 83 13.26 19.75 4.08
CA LYS A 83 13.30 18.81 2.95
C LYS A 83 14.45 17.80 3.07
N ALA A 84 15.59 18.19 3.64
CA ALA A 84 16.75 17.30 3.73
C ALA A 84 16.48 16.19 4.75
N ALA A 85 16.00 16.56 5.95
CA ALA A 85 15.63 15.62 6.99
C ALA A 85 14.52 14.64 6.55
N ALA A 86 13.53 15.12 5.79
CA ALA A 86 12.49 14.24 5.24
C ALA A 86 13.06 13.21 4.25
N ASN A 87 13.97 13.63 3.35
CA ASN A 87 14.61 12.71 2.41
C ASN A 87 15.60 11.75 3.10
N GLU A 88 16.24 12.16 4.19
CA GLU A 88 17.03 11.25 5.02
C GLU A 88 16.14 10.17 5.64
N TRP A 89 14.98 10.56 6.21
CA TRP A 89 14.01 9.62 6.76
C TRP A 89 13.49 8.62 5.72
N LYS A 90 13.21 9.10 4.49
CA LYS A 90 12.80 8.24 3.36
C LYS A 90 13.79 7.08 3.10
N ASN A 91 15.07 7.26 3.39
CA ASN A 91 16.10 6.24 3.19
C ASN A 91 16.16 5.19 4.30
N GLN A 92 15.39 5.33 5.38
CA GLN A 92 15.34 4.35 6.46
C GLN A 92 14.73 3.02 5.98
N GLU A 93 15.15 1.94 6.64
CA GLU A 93 14.72 0.58 6.30
C GLU A 93 13.20 0.44 6.33
N VAL A 94 12.54 1.00 7.35
CA VAL A 94 11.08 0.90 7.50
C VAL A 94 10.31 1.46 6.30
N TRP A 95 10.80 2.54 5.69
CA TRP A 95 10.18 3.13 4.51
C TRP A 95 10.50 2.33 3.25
N ARG A 96 11.74 1.85 3.10
CA ARG A 96 12.12 0.96 1.99
C ARG A 96 11.31 -0.33 1.98
N THR A 97 11.06 -0.93 3.15
CA THR A 97 10.19 -2.11 3.26
C THR A 97 8.76 -1.78 2.82
N LEU A 98 8.23 -0.61 3.18
CA LEU A 98 6.92 -0.17 2.70
C LEU A 98 6.89 -0.05 1.17
N GLU A 99 7.88 0.58 0.56
CA GLU A 99 8.00 0.71 -0.90
C GLU A 99 8.09 -0.66 -1.60
N GLN A 100 8.78 -1.63 -0.99
CA GLN A 100 8.86 -3.00 -1.48
C GLN A 100 7.51 -3.72 -1.41
N LEU A 101 6.78 -3.60 -0.29
CA LEU A 101 5.44 -4.19 -0.14
C LEU A 101 4.46 -3.61 -1.17
N ILE A 102 4.51 -2.29 -1.38
CA ILE A 102 3.70 -1.62 -2.40
C ILE A 102 4.04 -2.18 -3.79
N SER A 103 5.33 -2.26 -4.12
CA SER A 103 5.77 -2.79 -5.41
C SER A 103 5.33 -4.25 -5.64
N ALA A 104 5.40 -5.08 -4.60
CA ALA A 104 4.94 -6.47 -4.66
C ALA A 104 3.41 -6.58 -4.82
N SER A 105 2.65 -5.70 -4.17
CA SER A 105 1.19 -5.69 -4.27
C SER A 105 0.68 -5.27 -5.66
N SER A 106 1.40 -4.40 -6.37
CA SER A 106 1.00 -3.94 -7.71
C SER A 106 1.14 -5.01 -8.80
N HIS A 107 1.83 -6.12 -8.55
CA HIS A 107 2.04 -7.19 -9.54
C HIS A 107 0.92 -8.24 -9.56
N HIS A 108 -0.08 -8.10 -8.70
CA HIS A 108 -1.13 -9.13 -8.54
C HIS A 108 -2.34 -8.96 -9.47
N ASP A 109 -2.39 -7.88 -10.28
CA ASP A 109 -3.55 -7.54 -11.13
C ASP A 109 -3.35 -7.73 -12.65
N ASP A 110 -2.16 -8.10 -13.15
CA ASP A 110 -1.91 -8.16 -14.61
C ASP A 110 -1.20 -9.42 -15.11
N SER A 111 -1.35 -10.54 -14.41
CA SER A 111 -0.89 -11.85 -14.90
C SER A 111 -1.99 -12.55 -15.71
N SER A 112 -2.43 -11.94 -16.81
CA SER A 112 -3.07 -12.68 -17.90
C SER A 112 -2.01 -13.52 -18.61
N MET A 113 -1.67 -14.69 -18.05
CA MET A 113 -0.78 -15.65 -18.67
C MET A 113 -1.50 -16.35 -19.83
N SER A 114 -1.37 -15.76 -21.03
CA SER A 114 -1.50 -16.50 -22.29
C SER A 114 -0.37 -17.52 -22.36
N ASN A 115 -0.64 -18.77 -21.98
CA ASN A 115 0.28 -19.89 -22.16
C ASN A 115 -0.05 -20.63 -23.45
N ASP A 116 0.46 -20.11 -24.56
CA ASP A 116 0.79 -20.90 -25.74
C ASP A 116 2.22 -21.41 -25.60
N VAL A 117 2.41 -22.58 -24.97
CA VAL A 117 3.61 -23.41 -25.25
C VAL A 117 3.31 -24.89 -25.02
N GLU A 118 3.61 -25.67 -26.05
CA GLU A 118 3.49 -27.12 -26.10
C GLU A 118 4.43 -27.85 -25.11
N PHE A 119 3.89 -28.98 -24.67
CA PHE A 119 4.34 -30.04 -23.77
C PHE A 119 5.78 -30.58 -23.95
N VAL A 120 6.46 -30.87 -22.82
CA VAL A 120 7.00 -32.20 -22.45
C VAL A 120 7.23 -32.36 -20.93
N SER A 121 6.78 -33.49 -20.39
CA SER A 121 6.78 -33.94 -18.98
C SER A 121 8.14 -34.31 -18.38
N ALA A 122 8.29 -34.11 -17.06
CA ALA A 122 8.50 -35.19 -16.08
C ALA A 122 8.67 -34.64 -14.64
N GLY A 123 7.81 -35.08 -13.72
CA GLY A 123 7.96 -34.87 -12.27
C GLY A 123 6.62 -34.59 -11.60
N GLU A 124 6.14 -35.52 -10.77
CA GLU A 124 4.96 -35.38 -9.92
C GLU A 124 5.06 -34.12 -9.05
N VAL A 125 4.41 -33.04 -9.48
CA VAL A 125 4.09 -31.90 -8.63
C VAL A 125 2.60 -32.04 -8.35
N GLU A 126 2.22 -32.28 -7.09
CA GLU A 126 0.84 -32.19 -6.65
C GLU A 126 0.31 -30.80 -7.04
N GLN A 127 -0.48 -30.75 -8.11
CA GLN A 127 -1.01 -29.50 -8.62
C GLN A 127 -2.18 -29.10 -7.72
N ASN A 128 -2.01 -28.04 -6.95
CA ASN A 128 -3.01 -27.41 -6.10
C ASN A 128 -3.48 -26.07 -6.72
N TRP A 129 -4.69 -25.61 -6.38
CA TRP A 129 -5.24 -24.32 -6.82
C TRP A 129 -5.65 -23.45 -5.65
N THR A 130 -5.36 -22.16 -5.73
CA THR A 130 -5.71 -21.19 -4.67
C THR A 130 -7.10 -20.63 -4.92
N CYS A 131 -7.97 -20.68 -3.91
CA CYS A 131 -9.32 -20.15 -4.01
C CYS A 131 -9.33 -18.62 -4.08
N ASN A 132 -9.93 -18.07 -5.13
CA ASN A 132 -10.06 -16.63 -5.36
C ASN A 132 -10.94 -15.90 -4.32
N HIS A 133 -11.69 -16.64 -3.50
CA HIS A 133 -12.63 -16.07 -2.52
C HIS A 133 -12.10 -16.08 -1.08
N CYS A 134 -11.36 -17.11 -0.69
CA CYS A 134 -10.90 -17.30 0.69
C CYS A 134 -9.40 -17.62 0.82
N THR A 135 -8.66 -17.64 -0.29
CA THR A 135 -7.21 -17.91 -0.37
C THR A 135 -6.76 -19.31 0.05
N PHE A 136 -7.70 -20.21 0.36
CA PHE A 136 -7.38 -21.60 0.68
C PHE A 136 -6.81 -22.35 -0.52
N ILE A 137 -5.79 -23.18 -0.27
CA ILE A 137 -5.11 -23.98 -1.29
C ILE A 137 -5.81 -25.35 -1.37
N ASN A 138 -6.57 -25.56 -2.44
CA ASN A 138 -7.36 -26.77 -2.67
C ASN A 138 -6.61 -27.76 -3.58
N SER A 139 -6.94 -29.04 -3.46
CA SER A 139 -6.53 -30.06 -4.43
C SER A 139 -7.20 -29.84 -5.80
N ARG A 140 -6.46 -30.05 -6.91
CA ARG A 140 -6.99 -29.90 -8.29
C ARG A 140 -8.12 -30.87 -8.62
N GLU A 141 -8.25 -31.96 -7.88
CA GLU A 141 -9.37 -32.90 -8.00
C GLU A 141 -10.71 -32.28 -7.58
N LEU A 142 -10.67 -31.22 -6.76
CA LEU A 142 -11.86 -30.55 -6.26
C LEU A 142 -12.24 -29.38 -7.17
N PRO A 143 -13.46 -29.39 -7.77
CA PRO A 143 -13.95 -28.30 -8.61
C PRO A 143 -14.43 -27.08 -7.80
N THR A 144 -14.53 -27.24 -6.48
CA THR A 144 -15.06 -26.27 -5.51
C THR A 144 -14.17 -26.24 -4.28
N CYS A 145 -14.07 -25.08 -3.63
CA CYS A 145 -13.20 -24.90 -2.48
C CYS A 145 -13.72 -25.62 -1.23
N GLU A 146 -12.86 -26.34 -0.51
CA GLU A 146 -13.22 -27.07 0.72
C GLU A 146 -13.70 -26.17 1.86
N ILE A 147 -13.20 -24.93 1.92
CA ILE A 147 -13.51 -24.01 3.02
C ILE A 147 -14.80 -23.23 2.77
N CYS A 148 -15.01 -22.76 1.54
CA CYS A 148 -16.13 -21.86 1.22
C CYS A 148 -17.18 -22.47 0.28
N ASN A 149 -16.95 -23.68 -0.24
CA ASN A 149 -17.81 -24.37 -1.22
C ASN A 149 -18.10 -23.58 -2.51
N LEU A 150 -17.32 -22.53 -2.80
CA LEU A 150 -17.41 -21.77 -4.04
C LEU A 150 -16.58 -22.45 -5.15
N PRO A 151 -17.02 -22.37 -6.41
CA PRO A 151 -16.27 -22.92 -7.54
C PRO A 151 -14.90 -22.23 -7.67
N ARG A 152 -13.96 -22.93 -8.31
CA ARG A 152 -12.66 -22.36 -8.68
C ARG A 152 -12.77 -21.11 -9.53
#